data_AF-A0A4D5RMY3-F1
#
_entry.id   AF-A0A4D5RMY3-F1
#
_cell.length_a   1.000
_cell.length_b   1.000
_cell.length_c   1.000
_cell.angle_alpha   90.00
_cell.angle_beta   90.00
_cell.angle_gamma   90.00
#
_symmetry.space_group_name_H-M   'P 1'
#
loop_
_entity.id
_entity.type
_entity.pdbx_description
1 polymer ?
#
loop_
_entity_poly.entity_id
_entity_poly.type
_entity_poly.pdbx_seq_one_letter_code
_entity_poly.pdbx_strand_id
1 'polypeptide(L)'
;MSSGLDVNFPPLFKDLDGFYISSFLDEDTVRSALSYKPRSDDIFIVTYPKSGTTWTQYIVYCILNDGALPKDFTEFTLMSPWLEFLGAEAAEKMTRPGAIKCHLPFHKQPYSEKAKYIYVARNPYDCCVSFYHHCKSIPHYGLEDATFDQFLELFLTGQVGCGEYFDNWLSWYKHRKDSNVLFLRYEDLKKDTVACVLKIADFLGEQYGRKLRTDDTLLEKVVKSTSLEGLKKQVNDSAKQIVPNLLALPPERQLKSLKIFGQKFSDKKMFVHKGNFIRKGILGDYKNHFSPKQIQRMKNWITFRTKRSDVMNLWSDIELP
;
A
#
# COMPACT_ATOMS: atom_id res chain seq x y z
N MET A 1 -8.45 21.96 11.42
CA MET A 1 -7.50 23.08 11.48
C MET A 1 -6.64 23.03 10.22
N SER A 2 -7.00 23.76 9.17
CA SER A 2 -6.09 23.96 8.04
C SER A 2 -5.06 25.02 8.39
N SER A 3 -3.82 24.88 7.93
CA SER A 3 -2.77 25.87 8.16
C SER A 3 -2.92 27.15 7.33
N GLY A 4 -3.90 27.22 6.43
CA GLY A 4 -4.11 28.37 5.54
C GLY A 4 -3.02 28.50 4.46
N LEU A 5 -2.20 27.47 4.25
CA LEU A 5 -1.24 27.41 3.17
C LEU A 5 -1.97 27.38 1.82
N ASP A 6 -1.50 28.19 0.88
CA ASP A 6 -1.94 28.10 -0.51
C ASP A 6 -1.43 26.76 -1.11
N VAL A 7 -2.37 25.85 -1.37
CA VAL A 7 -2.14 24.56 -2.02
C VAL A 7 -2.86 24.51 -3.36
N ASN A 8 -2.62 25.50 -4.22
CA ASN A 8 -3.10 25.53 -5.60
C ASN A 8 -2.33 24.55 -6.51
N PHE A 9 -2.57 23.25 -6.34
CA PHE A 9 -2.20 22.24 -7.34
C PHE A 9 -3.44 21.92 -8.20
N PRO A 10 -3.31 21.65 -9.53
CA PRO A 10 -4.42 21.14 -10.34
C PRO A 10 -5.03 19.90 -9.66
N PRO A 11 -6.31 19.54 -9.86
CA PRO A 11 -6.96 18.50 -9.06
C PRO A 11 -6.24 17.14 -9.20
N LEU A 12 -5.31 16.91 -8.27
CA LEU A 12 -4.48 15.70 -8.16
C LEU A 12 -5.33 14.50 -7.73
N PHE A 13 -6.41 14.84 -7.02
CA PHE A 13 -7.35 13.93 -6.42
C PHE A 13 -8.76 14.45 -6.65
N LYS A 14 -9.74 13.54 -6.68
CA LYS A 14 -11.16 13.86 -6.81
C LYS A 14 -11.95 13.08 -5.78
N ASP A 15 -13.04 13.69 -5.30
CA ASP A 15 -14.00 12.99 -4.47
C ASP A 15 -14.83 12.04 -5.32
N LEU A 16 -14.89 10.78 -4.91
CA LEU A 16 -15.78 9.76 -5.44
C LEU A 16 -16.59 9.20 -4.29
N ASP A 17 -17.81 9.70 -4.11
CA ASP A 17 -18.75 9.26 -3.07
C ASP A 17 -18.13 9.33 -1.65
N GLY A 18 -17.46 10.46 -1.34
CA GLY A 18 -16.77 10.67 -0.07
C GLY A 18 -15.44 9.91 0.06
N PHE A 19 -14.86 9.44 -1.05
CA PHE A 19 -13.53 8.84 -1.10
C PHE A 19 -12.61 9.61 -2.06
N TYR A 20 -11.55 10.21 -1.53
CA TYR A 20 -10.56 10.92 -2.35
C TYR A 20 -9.66 9.94 -3.10
N ILE A 21 -9.83 9.88 -4.42
CA ILE A 21 -9.05 9.03 -5.32
C ILE A 21 -8.09 9.84 -6.18
N SER A 22 -6.96 9.25 -6.55
CA SER A 22 -6.06 9.85 -7.54
C SER A 22 -6.77 10.08 -8.87
N SER A 23 -6.55 11.22 -9.50
CA SER A 23 -7.24 11.63 -10.74
C SER A 23 -7.03 10.67 -11.93
N PHE A 24 -5.96 9.86 -11.90
CA PHE A 24 -5.73 8.82 -12.91
C PHE A 24 -6.64 7.61 -12.77
N LEU A 25 -7.17 7.34 -11.57
CA LEU A 25 -8.11 6.27 -11.38
C LEU A 25 -9.41 6.60 -12.10
N ASP A 26 -9.92 5.60 -12.80
CA ASP A 26 -11.21 5.65 -13.47
C ASP A 26 -12.33 5.39 -12.45
N GLU A 27 -13.41 6.17 -12.52
CA GLU A 27 -14.45 6.12 -11.48
C GLU A 27 -15.22 4.81 -11.50
N ASP A 28 -15.56 4.30 -12.68
CA ASP A 28 -16.29 3.05 -12.81
C ASP A 28 -15.42 1.86 -12.40
N THR A 29 -14.12 1.93 -12.70
CA THR A 29 -13.13 0.98 -12.18
C THR A 29 -13.10 0.99 -10.65
N VAL A 30 -13.08 2.16 -10.00
CA VAL A 30 -13.11 2.25 -8.53
C VAL A 30 -14.46 1.80 -7.98
N ARG A 31 -15.60 2.18 -8.57
CA ARG A 31 -16.93 1.70 -8.15
C ARG A 31 -17.03 0.17 -8.26
N SER A 32 -16.43 -0.43 -9.29
CA SER A 32 -16.32 -1.89 -9.42
C SER A 32 -15.50 -2.50 -8.29
N ALA A 33 -14.39 -1.86 -7.91
CA ALA A 33 -13.57 -2.27 -6.78
C ALA A 33 -14.36 -2.25 -5.47
N LEU A 34 -15.06 -1.15 -5.18
CA LEU A 34 -15.88 -0.99 -3.97
C LEU A 34 -17.04 -1.99 -3.91
N SER A 35 -17.56 -2.42 -5.07
CA SER A 35 -18.69 -3.35 -5.17
C SER A 35 -18.26 -4.82 -5.23
N TYR A 36 -16.95 -5.10 -5.26
CA TYR A 36 -16.42 -6.46 -5.33
C TYR A 36 -17.00 -7.33 -4.21
N LYS A 37 -17.25 -8.60 -4.50
CA LYS A 37 -17.76 -9.57 -3.53
C LYS A 37 -16.63 -10.53 -3.18
N PRO A 38 -15.97 -10.37 -2.02
CA PRO A 38 -14.86 -11.23 -1.64
C PRO A 38 -15.26 -12.69 -1.58
N ARG A 39 -14.41 -13.55 -2.13
CA ARG A 39 -14.50 -15.00 -2.06
C ARG A 39 -13.86 -15.51 -0.77
N SER A 40 -14.18 -16.74 -0.37
CA SER A 40 -13.60 -17.36 0.83
C SER A 40 -12.11 -17.68 0.68
N ASP A 41 -11.60 -17.78 -0.54
CA ASP A 41 -10.19 -18.02 -0.86
C ASP A 41 -9.41 -16.73 -1.13
N ASP A 42 -10.07 -15.56 -1.08
CA ASP A 42 -9.37 -14.29 -1.30
C ASP A 42 -8.55 -13.89 -0.07
N ILE A 43 -7.34 -13.41 -0.35
CA ILE A 43 -6.45 -12.78 0.60
C ILE A 43 -6.32 -11.32 0.18
N PHE A 44 -6.56 -10.39 1.10
CA PHE A 44 -6.35 -8.97 0.88
C PHE A 44 -5.11 -8.50 1.63
N ILE A 45 -4.30 -7.69 0.98
CA ILE A 45 -3.21 -6.94 1.58
C ILE A 45 -3.64 -5.48 1.58
N VAL A 46 -3.97 -4.99 2.77
CA VAL A 46 -4.56 -3.66 2.95
C VAL A 46 -3.57 -2.78 3.70
N THR A 47 -3.30 -1.60 3.16
CA THR A 47 -2.44 -0.64 3.85
C THR A 47 -2.87 0.77 3.49
N TYR A 48 -2.66 1.77 4.34
CA TYR A 48 -2.52 3.13 3.79
C TYR A 48 -1.29 3.18 2.86
N PRO A 49 -1.27 3.95 1.76
CA PRO A 49 -0.11 4.05 0.88
C PRO A 49 1.19 4.25 1.66
N LYS A 50 2.24 3.54 1.24
CA LYS A 50 3.60 3.63 1.80
C LYS A 50 3.78 3.06 3.22
N SER A 51 2.88 2.21 3.66
CA SER A 51 2.99 1.46 4.93
C SER A 51 3.58 0.05 4.79
N GLY A 52 4.21 -0.29 3.66
CA GLY A 52 4.85 -1.61 3.46
C GLY A 52 4.08 -2.59 2.57
N THR A 53 3.18 -2.09 1.73
CA THR A 53 2.35 -2.91 0.82
C THR A 53 3.19 -3.85 -0.04
N THR A 54 4.16 -3.32 -0.79
CA THR A 54 4.99 -4.11 -1.70
C THR A 54 5.78 -5.18 -0.94
N TRP A 55 6.32 -4.85 0.23
CA TRP A 55 7.05 -5.84 1.03
C TRP A 55 6.14 -7.00 1.45
N THR A 56 4.95 -6.68 1.94
CA THR A 56 3.96 -7.68 2.37
C THR A 56 3.45 -8.52 1.19
N GLN A 57 3.19 -7.89 0.03
CA GLN A 57 2.79 -8.60 -1.19
C GLN A 57 3.86 -9.59 -1.64
N TYR A 58 5.15 -9.23 -1.59
CA TYR A 58 6.24 -10.14 -1.93
C TYR A 58 6.43 -11.26 -0.90
N ILE A 59 6.26 -10.98 0.40
CA ILE A 59 6.25 -12.02 1.45
C ILE A 59 5.13 -13.04 1.16
N VAL A 60 3.90 -12.57 1.00
CA VAL A 60 2.74 -13.44 0.70
C VAL A 60 2.96 -14.20 -0.60
N TYR A 61 3.43 -13.55 -1.65
CA TYR A 61 3.74 -14.20 -2.92
C TYR A 61 4.76 -15.34 -2.74
N CYS A 62 5.88 -15.07 -2.07
CA CYS A 62 6.91 -16.09 -1.84
C CYS A 62 6.39 -17.23 -0.96
N ILE A 63 5.55 -16.97 0.04
CA ILE A 63 4.94 -18.03 0.86
C ILE A 63 4.03 -18.93 0.01
N LEU A 64 3.19 -18.33 -0.85
CA LEU A 64 2.25 -19.05 -1.70
C LEU A 64 2.93 -19.82 -2.84
N ASN A 65 4.16 -19.46 -3.20
CA ASN A 65 4.89 -19.99 -4.35
C ASN A 65 6.25 -20.59 -3.97
N ASP A 66 6.40 -21.15 -2.77
CA ASP A 66 7.60 -21.89 -2.35
C ASP A 66 8.93 -21.12 -2.54
N GLY A 67 8.89 -19.85 -2.15
CA GLY A 67 10.01 -18.92 -2.23
C GLY A 67 10.34 -18.47 -3.65
N ALA A 68 9.53 -18.82 -4.66
CA ALA A 68 9.70 -18.28 -6.00
C ALA A 68 9.44 -16.77 -6.03
N LEU A 69 10.10 -16.10 -6.96
CA LEU A 69 9.88 -14.69 -7.28
C LEU A 69 9.08 -14.58 -8.59
N PRO A 70 8.25 -13.55 -8.74
CA PRO A 70 7.63 -13.26 -10.02
C PRO A 70 8.73 -12.93 -11.05
N LYS A 71 8.53 -13.26 -12.31
CA LYS A 71 9.42 -12.94 -13.43
C LYS A 71 9.72 -11.44 -13.49
N ASP A 72 8.67 -10.64 -13.35
CA ASP A 72 8.75 -9.18 -13.38
C ASP A 72 7.59 -8.55 -12.58
N PHE A 73 7.62 -7.23 -12.46
CA PHE A 73 6.62 -6.46 -11.72
C PHE A 73 5.24 -6.44 -12.41
N THR A 74 5.17 -6.74 -13.72
CA THR A 74 3.92 -6.86 -14.46
C THR A 74 3.21 -8.15 -14.09
N GLU A 75 3.91 -9.30 -14.15
CA GLU A 75 3.37 -10.57 -13.68
C GLU A 75 2.93 -10.47 -12.22
N PHE A 76 3.78 -9.88 -11.37
CA PHE A 76 3.44 -9.63 -9.97
C PHE A 76 2.16 -8.81 -9.81
N THR A 77 1.98 -7.76 -10.61
CA THR A 77 0.78 -6.92 -10.57
C THR A 77 -0.48 -7.67 -10.99
N LEU A 78 -0.38 -8.64 -11.89
CA LEU A 78 -1.53 -9.47 -12.28
C LEU A 78 -1.85 -10.58 -11.26
N MET A 79 -0.83 -11.07 -10.54
CA MET A 79 -0.97 -12.04 -9.45
C MET A 79 -1.41 -11.39 -8.14
N SER A 80 -1.11 -10.10 -7.97
CA SER A 80 -1.48 -9.30 -6.81
C SER A 80 -2.06 -7.95 -7.23
N PRO A 81 -3.27 -7.96 -7.82
CA PRO A 81 -3.85 -6.77 -8.45
C PRO A 81 -4.18 -5.70 -7.44
N TRP A 82 -3.89 -4.44 -7.81
CA TRP A 82 -4.39 -3.28 -7.08
C TRP A 82 -5.85 -3.05 -7.47
N LEU A 83 -6.77 -3.39 -6.57
CA LEU A 83 -8.21 -3.47 -6.87
C LEU A 83 -8.77 -2.14 -7.38
N GLU A 84 -8.41 -1.02 -6.75
CA GLU A 84 -8.89 0.32 -7.12
C GLU A 84 -8.38 0.79 -8.49
N PHE A 85 -7.26 0.24 -8.97
CA PHE A 85 -6.68 0.59 -10.26
C PHE A 85 -7.07 -0.36 -11.39
N LEU A 86 -7.16 -1.66 -11.10
CA LEU A 86 -7.44 -2.67 -12.12
C LEU A 86 -8.90 -3.14 -12.12
N GLY A 87 -9.66 -2.83 -11.07
CA GLY A 87 -11.07 -3.16 -10.92
C GLY A 87 -11.34 -4.60 -10.47
N ALA A 88 -12.62 -4.90 -10.22
CA ALA A 88 -13.08 -6.23 -9.82
C ALA A 88 -12.68 -7.33 -10.83
N GLU A 89 -12.71 -7.01 -12.14
CA GLU A 89 -12.33 -7.95 -13.21
C GLU A 89 -10.91 -8.53 -13.00
N ALA A 90 -9.98 -7.73 -12.50
CA ALA A 90 -8.61 -8.18 -12.24
C ALA A 90 -8.55 -9.18 -11.08
N ALA A 91 -9.30 -8.93 -10.00
CA ALA A 91 -9.41 -9.87 -8.88
C ALA A 91 -10.16 -11.16 -9.29
N GLU A 92 -11.14 -11.07 -10.18
CA GLU A 92 -11.86 -12.25 -10.70
C GLU A 92 -10.94 -13.13 -11.56
N LYS A 93 -10.10 -12.51 -12.41
CA LYS A 93 -9.21 -13.20 -13.36
C LYS A 93 -7.83 -13.55 -12.80
N MET A 94 -7.45 -13.07 -11.61
CA MET A 94 -6.13 -13.37 -11.05
C MET A 94 -5.94 -14.86 -10.81
N THR A 95 -4.72 -15.35 -11.05
CA THR A 95 -4.32 -16.71 -10.70
C THR A 95 -4.38 -16.90 -9.18
N ARG A 96 -4.81 -18.07 -8.73
CA ARG A 96 -4.94 -18.43 -7.32
C ARG A 96 -4.08 -19.65 -6.96
N PRO A 97 -3.56 -19.74 -5.72
CA PRO A 97 -3.70 -18.77 -4.63
C PRO A 97 -2.93 -17.47 -4.92
N GLY A 98 -3.50 -16.33 -4.53
CA GLY A 98 -2.97 -14.99 -4.80
C GLY A 98 -3.58 -13.97 -3.83
N ALA A 99 -3.05 -12.74 -3.81
CA ALA A 99 -3.46 -11.73 -2.84
C ALA A 99 -3.82 -10.39 -3.50
N ILE A 100 -4.99 -9.86 -3.22
CA ILE A 100 -5.49 -8.59 -3.75
C ILE A 100 -4.93 -7.43 -2.93
N LYS A 101 -4.39 -6.41 -3.58
CA LYS A 101 -3.91 -5.18 -2.93
C LYS A 101 -5.02 -4.15 -2.85
N CYS A 102 -5.19 -3.54 -1.66
CA CYS A 102 -6.09 -2.38 -1.45
C CYS A 102 -5.46 -1.30 -0.56
N HIS A 103 -5.96 -0.07 -0.71
CA HIS A 103 -5.66 1.11 0.10
C HIS A 103 -6.92 1.73 0.73
N LEU A 104 -8.03 0.98 0.77
CA LEU A 104 -9.33 1.44 1.24
C LEU A 104 -9.43 1.48 2.79
N PRO A 105 -10.12 2.48 3.37
CA PRO A 105 -10.52 2.41 4.77
C PRO A 105 -11.53 1.28 4.98
N PHE A 106 -11.64 0.74 6.20
CA PHE A 106 -12.46 -0.45 6.46
C PHE A 106 -13.91 -0.28 6.01
N HIS A 107 -14.50 0.89 6.26
CA HIS A 107 -15.90 1.17 5.91
C HIS A 107 -16.17 1.29 4.40
N LYS A 108 -15.13 1.29 3.55
CA LYS A 108 -15.24 1.22 2.08
C LYS A 108 -14.65 -0.07 1.51
N GLN A 109 -14.05 -0.93 2.34
CA GLN A 109 -13.43 -2.16 1.91
C GLN A 109 -14.51 -3.21 1.56
N PRO A 110 -14.43 -3.86 0.38
CA PRO A 110 -15.10 -5.12 0.13
C PRO A 110 -14.76 -6.14 1.22
N TYR A 111 -15.75 -6.44 2.07
CA TYR A 111 -15.55 -7.25 3.26
C TYR A 111 -16.38 -8.55 3.25
N SER A 112 -15.77 -9.63 3.69
CA SER A 112 -16.41 -10.92 3.96
C SER A 112 -15.69 -11.58 5.12
N GLU A 113 -16.43 -12.11 6.10
CA GLU A 113 -15.85 -12.85 7.22
C GLU A 113 -15.09 -14.11 6.78
N LYS A 114 -15.35 -14.59 5.56
CA LYS A 114 -14.70 -15.78 4.98
C LYS A 114 -13.39 -15.47 4.26
N ALA A 115 -13.15 -14.23 3.85
CA ALA A 115 -11.90 -13.80 3.22
C ALA A 115 -10.88 -13.42 4.29
N LYS A 116 -9.59 -13.41 3.94
CA LYS A 116 -8.50 -13.02 4.86
C LYS A 116 -7.98 -11.63 4.55
N TYR A 117 -7.66 -10.84 5.58
CA TYR A 117 -7.16 -9.48 5.43
C TYR A 117 -5.86 -9.32 6.23
N ILE A 118 -4.78 -8.94 5.56
CA ILE A 118 -3.51 -8.55 6.20
C ILE A 118 -3.44 -7.04 6.15
N TYR A 119 -3.62 -6.38 7.29
CA TYR A 119 -3.50 -4.94 7.41
C TYR A 119 -2.13 -4.55 7.95
N VAL A 120 -1.42 -3.64 7.28
CA VAL A 120 -0.13 -3.14 7.77
C VAL A 120 -0.19 -1.65 8.07
N ALA A 121 -0.03 -1.31 9.36
CA ALA A 121 0.13 0.05 9.85
C ALA A 121 1.61 0.47 9.83
N ARG A 122 1.87 1.76 9.68
CA ARG A 122 3.21 2.35 9.81
C ARG A 122 3.08 3.68 10.52
N ASN A 123 4.06 4.06 11.33
CA ASN A 123 4.01 5.32 12.06
C ASN A 123 3.73 6.52 11.12
N PRO A 124 2.91 7.48 11.54
CA PRO A 124 2.42 8.56 10.67
C PRO A 124 3.54 9.44 10.11
N TYR A 125 4.65 9.60 10.85
CA TYR A 125 5.76 10.47 10.46
C TYR A 125 6.54 9.88 9.28
N ASP A 126 7.02 8.64 9.39
CA ASP A 126 7.73 7.97 8.30
C ASP A 126 6.81 7.68 7.11
N CYS A 127 5.52 7.40 7.37
CA CYS A 127 4.53 7.22 6.32
C CYS A 127 4.39 8.51 5.48
N CYS A 128 4.21 9.67 6.14
CA CYS A 128 4.10 10.97 5.49
C CYS A 128 5.33 11.27 4.61
N VAL A 129 6.55 11.10 5.13
CA VAL A 129 7.80 11.32 4.36
C VAL A 129 7.91 10.35 3.19
N SER A 130 7.56 9.09 3.40
CA SER A 130 7.61 8.11 2.32
C SER A 130 6.59 8.40 1.22
N PHE A 131 5.44 9.00 1.57
CA PHE A 131 4.41 9.39 0.61
C PHE A 131 4.78 10.66 -0.13
N TYR A 132 5.36 11.65 0.55
CA TYR A 132 5.91 12.85 -0.05
C TYR A 132 6.86 12.53 -1.21
N HIS A 133 7.87 11.69 -0.97
CA HIS A 133 8.82 11.30 -2.00
C HIS A 133 8.19 10.47 -3.13
N HIS A 134 7.21 9.62 -2.81
CA HIS A 134 6.50 8.84 -3.83
C HIS A 134 5.72 9.74 -4.79
N CYS A 135 5.02 10.74 -4.26
CA CYS A 135 4.30 11.71 -5.07
C CYS A 135 5.25 12.58 -5.91
N LYS A 136 6.36 13.06 -5.35
CA LYS A 136 7.38 13.79 -6.13
C LYS A 136 8.01 12.97 -7.25
N SER A 137 8.13 11.66 -7.05
CA SER A 137 8.79 10.79 -8.02
C SER A 137 7.89 10.37 -9.17
N ILE A 138 6.57 10.57 -9.12
CA ILE A 138 5.66 10.19 -10.22
C ILE A 138 4.99 11.46 -10.76
N PRO A 139 5.33 11.91 -11.98
CA PRO A 139 4.86 13.19 -12.51
C PRO A 139 3.36 13.40 -12.55
N HIS A 140 2.59 12.31 -12.67
CA HIS A 140 1.14 12.38 -12.65
C HIS A 140 0.59 13.04 -11.38
N TYR A 141 1.29 12.92 -10.25
CA TYR A 141 0.86 13.58 -9.03
C TYR A 141 1.07 15.10 -9.06
N GLY A 142 1.77 15.68 -10.04
CA GLY A 142 1.96 17.14 -10.15
C GLY A 142 2.56 17.79 -8.90
N LEU A 143 3.35 17.03 -8.13
CA LEU A 143 3.92 17.43 -6.84
C LEU A 143 5.45 17.52 -6.90
N GLU A 144 6.07 17.44 -8.08
CA GLU A 144 7.52 17.48 -8.24
C GLU A 144 8.19 18.66 -7.55
N ASP A 145 7.55 19.83 -7.58
CA ASP A 145 8.08 21.07 -6.98
C ASP A 145 7.49 21.36 -5.58
N ALA A 146 6.57 20.53 -5.10
CA ALA A 146 5.95 20.73 -3.79
C ALA A 146 6.98 20.64 -2.66
N THR A 147 6.93 21.61 -1.75
CA THR A 147 7.71 21.58 -0.50
C THR A 147 7.15 20.50 0.44
N PHE A 148 7.97 20.07 1.40
CA PHE A 148 7.49 19.12 2.42
C PHE A 148 6.35 19.73 3.26
N ASP A 149 6.37 21.04 3.50
CA ASP A 149 5.34 21.70 4.30
C ASP A 149 3.97 21.71 3.61
N GLN A 150 3.94 22.00 2.31
CA GLN A 150 2.74 21.90 1.48
C GLN A 150 2.21 20.46 1.45
N PHE A 151 3.09 19.46 1.25
CA PHE A 151 2.65 18.07 1.25
C PHE A 151 2.13 17.62 2.62
N LEU A 152 2.75 18.06 3.72
CA LEU A 152 2.27 17.73 5.05
C LEU A 152 0.85 18.29 5.29
N GLU A 153 0.52 19.47 4.78
CA GLU A 153 -0.87 19.98 4.81
C GLU A 153 -1.83 19.05 4.04
N LEU A 154 -1.46 18.65 2.82
CA LEU A 154 -2.26 17.73 2.00
C LEU A 154 -2.47 16.38 2.71
N PHE A 155 -1.40 15.83 3.30
CA PHE A 155 -1.44 14.56 4.04
C PHE A 155 -2.36 14.62 5.27
N LEU A 156 -2.22 15.67 6.09
CA LEU A 156 -3.03 15.84 7.30
C LEU A 156 -4.51 16.05 6.97
N THR A 157 -4.79 16.84 5.93
CA THR A 157 -6.18 17.15 5.53
C THR A 157 -6.81 16.07 4.65
N GLY A 158 -6.05 15.03 4.27
CA GLY A 158 -6.55 13.94 3.42
C GLY A 158 -6.74 14.31 1.96
N GLN A 159 -6.17 15.44 1.53
CA GLN A 159 -6.14 15.89 0.13
C GLN A 159 -5.02 15.17 -0.65
N VAL A 160 -4.95 13.86 -0.46
CA VAL A 160 -4.02 12.92 -1.10
C VAL A 160 -4.77 11.68 -1.57
N GLY A 161 -4.12 10.87 -2.41
CA GLY A 161 -4.74 9.66 -2.94
C GLY A 161 -4.99 8.66 -1.82
N CYS A 162 -6.20 8.09 -1.80
CA CYS A 162 -6.72 7.20 -0.75
C CYS A 162 -7.21 7.93 0.52
N GLY A 163 -7.38 9.25 0.43
CA GLY A 163 -7.97 10.07 1.48
C GLY A 163 -7.11 10.18 2.73
N GLU A 164 -7.79 10.32 3.86
CA GLU A 164 -7.17 10.74 5.10
C GLU A 164 -6.57 9.56 5.89
N TYR A 165 -5.30 9.70 6.29
CA TYR A 165 -4.52 8.63 6.92
C TYR A 165 -5.15 8.09 8.21
N PHE A 166 -5.59 8.97 9.13
CA PHE A 166 -6.12 8.54 10.42
C PHE A 166 -7.48 7.86 10.28
N ASP A 167 -8.32 8.23 9.32
CA ASP A 167 -9.57 7.55 9.03
C ASP A 167 -9.35 6.12 8.50
N ASN A 168 -8.42 5.95 7.54
CA ASN A 168 -8.00 4.62 7.09
C ASN A 168 -7.52 3.76 8.27
N TRP A 169 -6.61 4.32 9.07
CA TRP A 169 -5.97 3.58 10.14
C TRP A 169 -6.91 3.28 11.32
N LEU A 170 -7.68 4.27 11.80
CA LEU A 170 -8.63 4.11 12.90
C LEU A 170 -9.78 3.16 12.53
N SER A 171 -10.22 3.17 11.27
CA SER A 171 -11.29 2.26 10.82
C SER A 171 -10.83 0.81 10.89
N TRP A 172 -9.64 0.48 10.36
CA TRP A 172 -9.06 -0.87 10.45
C TRP A 172 -8.64 -1.27 11.86
N TYR A 173 -8.18 -0.33 12.68
CA TYR A 173 -7.75 -0.63 14.06
C TYR A 173 -8.89 -1.21 14.92
N LYS A 174 -10.14 -0.84 14.66
CA LYS A 174 -11.32 -1.41 15.35
C LYS A 174 -11.47 -2.91 15.09
N HIS A 175 -11.02 -3.38 13.92
CA HIS A 175 -11.13 -4.76 13.45
C HIS A 175 -9.85 -5.58 13.64
N ARG A 176 -8.83 -5.02 14.31
CA ARG A 176 -7.52 -5.67 14.51
C ARG A 176 -7.56 -7.00 15.27
N LYS A 177 -8.67 -7.30 15.92
CA LYS A 177 -8.89 -8.52 16.70
C LYS A 177 -9.84 -9.51 16.01
N ASP A 178 -10.36 -9.16 14.83
CA ASP A 178 -11.24 -10.04 14.07
C ASP A 178 -10.42 -11.24 13.59
N SER A 179 -10.99 -12.44 13.63
CA SER A 179 -10.26 -13.69 13.36
C SER A 179 -9.72 -13.77 11.92
N ASN A 180 -10.32 -13.03 11.00
CA ASN A 180 -9.92 -12.95 9.60
C ASN A 180 -9.08 -11.70 9.27
N VAL A 181 -8.58 -10.99 10.28
CA VAL A 181 -7.71 -9.81 10.14
C VAL A 181 -6.38 -10.05 10.86
N LEU A 182 -5.28 -10.13 10.10
CA LEU A 182 -3.93 -10.05 10.63
C LEU A 182 -3.46 -8.59 10.61
N PHE A 183 -3.36 -7.99 11.79
CA PHE A 183 -2.87 -6.62 11.94
C PHE A 183 -1.38 -6.60 12.26
N LEU A 184 -0.58 -5.94 11.43
CA LEU A 184 0.88 -5.84 11.56
C LEU A 184 1.34 -4.39 11.64
N ARG A 185 2.52 -4.16 12.23
CA ARG A 185 3.25 -2.89 12.12
C ARG A 185 4.43 -3.06 11.16
N TYR A 186 4.67 -2.04 10.34
CA TYR A 186 5.86 -1.96 9.50
C TYR A 186 7.14 -2.03 10.35
N GLU A 187 7.10 -1.45 11.55
CA GLU A 187 8.20 -1.47 12.50
C GLU A 187 8.52 -2.89 12.99
N ASP A 188 7.50 -3.73 13.22
CA ASP A 188 7.69 -5.14 13.59
C ASP A 188 8.31 -5.94 12.43
N LEU A 189 7.83 -5.72 11.20
CA LEU A 189 8.41 -6.33 10.00
C LEU A 189 9.91 -6.00 9.87
N LYS A 190 10.32 -4.78 10.23
CA LYS A 190 11.73 -4.36 10.25
C LYS A 190 12.53 -4.93 11.44
N LYS A 191 11.91 -5.02 12.61
CA LYS A 191 12.57 -5.46 13.85
C LYS A 191 12.84 -6.96 13.86
N ASP A 192 11.85 -7.74 13.46
CA ASP A 192 11.92 -9.21 13.39
C ASP A 192 11.15 -9.71 12.17
N THR A 193 11.84 -9.71 11.03
CA THR A 193 11.26 -10.13 9.75
C THR A 193 10.86 -11.60 9.76
N VAL A 194 11.66 -12.48 10.38
CA VAL A 194 11.40 -13.92 10.44
C VAL A 194 10.10 -14.19 11.19
N ALA A 195 9.93 -13.61 12.38
CA ALA A 195 8.71 -13.77 13.15
C ALA A 195 7.48 -13.26 12.41
N CYS A 196 7.59 -12.13 11.70
CA CYS A 196 6.48 -11.60 10.91
C CYS A 196 6.14 -12.49 9.69
N VAL A 197 7.15 -13.02 8.99
CA VAL A 197 6.95 -13.99 7.89
C VAL A 197 6.22 -15.23 8.39
N LEU A 198 6.64 -15.79 9.52
CA LEU A 198 5.97 -16.96 10.12
C LEU A 198 4.53 -16.64 10.55
N LYS A 199 4.28 -15.48 11.16
CA LYS A 199 2.92 -15.02 11.51
C LYS A 199 2.01 -14.89 10.27
N ILE A 200 2.54 -14.33 9.18
CA ILE A 200 1.81 -14.24 7.91
C ILE A 200 1.52 -15.66 7.39
N ALA A 201 2.51 -16.55 7.38
CA ALA A 201 2.33 -17.92 6.90
C ALA A 201 1.25 -18.67 7.69
N ASP A 202 1.27 -18.62 9.03
CA ASP A 202 0.23 -19.23 9.87
C ASP A 202 -1.17 -18.68 9.55
N PHE A 203 -1.26 -17.37 9.38
CA PHE A 203 -2.52 -16.71 9.05
C PHE A 203 -3.05 -17.12 7.67
N LEU A 204 -2.16 -17.28 6.68
CA LEU A 204 -2.50 -17.80 5.35
C LEU A 204 -2.98 -19.26 5.42
N GLY A 205 -2.41 -20.06 6.34
CA GLY A 205 -2.84 -21.42 6.64
C GLY A 205 -1.74 -22.20 7.36
N GLU A 206 -2.15 -23.10 8.27
CA GLU A 206 -1.22 -23.88 9.11
C GLU A 206 -0.17 -24.62 8.28
N GLN A 207 -0.53 -25.10 7.08
CA GLN A 207 0.40 -25.79 6.19
C GLN A 207 1.57 -24.91 5.75
N TYR A 208 1.35 -23.60 5.52
CA TYR A 208 2.41 -22.68 5.13
C TYR A 208 3.35 -22.41 6.31
N GLY A 209 2.77 -22.14 7.48
CA GLY A 209 3.53 -21.93 8.70
C GLY A 209 4.34 -23.15 9.13
N ARG A 210 3.78 -24.36 9.02
CA ARG A 210 4.48 -25.62 9.28
C ARG A 210 5.64 -25.80 8.30
N LYS A 211 5.38 -25.63 7.00
CA LYS A 211 6.40 -25.80 5.95
C LYS A 211 7.61 -24.91 6.19
N LEU A 212 7.39 -23.62 6.49
CA LEU A 212 8.50 -22.69 6.76
C LEU A 212 9.28 -23.00 8.05
N ARG A 213 8.64 -23.61 9.06
CA ARG A 213 9.34 -24.03 10.30
C ARG A 213 10.11 -25.33 10.15
N THR A 214 9.77 -26.16 9.17
CA THR A 214 10.44 -27.45 8.93
C THR A 214 11.49 -27.38 7.82
N ASP A 215 11.51 -26.30 7.03
CA ASP A 215 12.43 -26.08 5.93
C ASP A 215 13.14 -24.73 6.11
N ASP A 216 14.23 -24.74 6.86
CA ASP A 216 15.04 -23.54 7.14
C ASP A 216 15.56 -22.90 5.84
N THR A 217 15.88 -23.71 4.83
CA THR A 217 16.37 -23.20 3.54
C THR A 217 15.29 -22.40 2.81
N LEU A 218 14.05 -22.88 2.84
CA LEU A 218 12.91 -22.15 2.29
C LEU A 218 12.63 -20.85 3.08
N LEU A 219 12.65 -20.90 4.41
CA LEU A 219 12.46 -19.72 5.24
C LEU A 219 13.54 -18.66 4.97
N GLU A 220 14.81 -19.05 4.95
CA GLU A 220 15.94 -18.18 4.59
C GLU A 220 15.77 -17.58 3.19
N LYS A 221 15.35 -18.40 2.21
CA LYS A 221 15.09 -17.95 0.84
C LYS A 221 13.99 -16.88 0.79
N VAL A 222 12.88 -17.09 1.48
CA VAL A 222 11.77 -16.11 1.57
C VAL A 222 12.26 -14.81 2.22
N VAL A 223 12.93 -14.89 3.36
CA VAL A 223 13.40 -13.71 4.11
C VAL A 223 14.46 -12.93 3.32
N LYS A 224 15.43 -13.62 2.70
CA LYS A 224 16.48 -13.00 1.88
C LYS A 224 15.91 -12.34 0.64
N SER A 225 15.01 -13.03 -0.07
CA SER A 225 14.43 -12.52 -1.33
C SER A 225 13.53 -11.31 -1.10
N THR A 226 12.86 -11.26 0.05
CA THR A 226 11.97 -10.15 0.44
C THR A 226 12.67 -9.10 1.31
N SER A 227 13.98 -9.22 1.53
CA SER A 227 14.78 -8.19 2.19
C SER A 227 14.74 -6.87 1.41
N LEU A 228 15.17 -5.77 2.05
CA LEU A 228 15.25 -4.47 1.38
C LEU A 228 16.10 -4.53 0.10
N GLU A 229 17.24 -5.21 0.15
CA GLU A 229 18.14 -5.37 -0.99
C GLU A 229 17.52 -6.25 -2.08
N GLY A 230 16.91 -7.37 -1.70
CA GLY A 230 16.18 -8.25 -2.61
C GLY A 230 15.06 -7.54 -3.34
N LEU A 231 14.23 -6.77 -2.61
CA LEU A 231 13.15 -5.98 -3.19
C LEU A 231 13.66 -4.84 -4.08
N LYS A 232 14.74 -4.14 -3.70
CA LYS A 232 15.34 -3.12 -4.56
C LYS A 232 15.75 -3.71 -5.91
N LYS A 233 16.42 -4.87 -5.90
CA LYS A 233 16.83 -5.60 -7.10
C LYS A 233 15.64 -6.03 -7.94
N GLN A 234 14.60 -6.56 -7.30
CA GLN A 234 13.44 -7.11 -8.01
C GLN A 234 12.49 -6.03 -8.56
N VAL A 235 12.34 -4.90 -7.85
CA VAL A 235 11.24 -3.94 -8.11
C VAL A 235 11.72 -2.70 -8.84
N ASN A 236 12.87 -2.11 -8.50
CA ASN A 236 13.15 -0.72 -8.90
C ASN A 236 13.21 -0.50 -10.42
N ASP A 237 13.81 -1.41 -11.17
CA ASP A 237 13.89 -1.28 -12.63
C ASP A 237 12.62 -1.77 -13.32
N SER A 238 12.05 -2.88 -12.85
CA SER A 238 10.83 -3.44 -13.42
C SER A 238 9.60 -2.54 -13.21
N ALA A 239 9.50 -1.85 -12.06
CA ALA A 239 8.41 -0.93 -11.76
C ALA A 239 8.36 0.29 -12.72
N LYS A 240 9.48 0.69 -13.32
CA LYS A 240 9.50 1.76 -14.33
C LYS A 240 8.79 1.36 -15.62
N GLN A 241 8.70 0.06 -15.88
CA GLN A 241 8.11 -0.52 -17.10
C GLN A 241 6.67 -1.01 -16.89
N ILE A 242 6.09 -0.86 -15.70
CA ILE A 242 4.78 -1.43 -15.38
C ILE A 242 3.67 -0.95 -16.33
N VAL A 243 3.55 0.36 -16.53
CA VAL A 243 2.50 0.94 -17.38
C VAL A 243 2.63 0.48 -18.85
N PRO A 244 3.79 0.63 -19.52
CA PRO A 244 3.92 0.15 -20.89
C PRO A 244 3.69 -1.37 -21.00
N ASN A 245 4.21 -2.16 -20.05
CA ASN A 245 4.03 -3.61 -20.09
C ASN A 245 2.57 -4.05 -19.88
N LEU A 246 1.84 -3.42 -18.95
CA LEU A 246 0.42 -3.70 -18.73
C LEU A 246 -0.42 -3.34 -19.97
N LEU A 247 -0.10 -2.23 -20.63
CA LEU A 247 -0.80 -1.82 -21.84
C LEU A 247 -0.48 -2.69 -23.06
N ALA A 248 0.70 -3.31 -23.07
CA ALA A 248 1.16 -4.23 -24.11
C ALA A 248 0.77 -5.70 -23.85
N LEU A 249 -0.07 -5.99 -22.85
CA LEU A 249 -0.57 -7.35 -22.64
C LEU A 249 -1.38 -7.81 -23.88
N PRO A 250 -1.35 -9.11 -24.18
CA PRO A 250 -2.08 -9.64 -25.32
C PRO A 250 -3.61 -9.53 -25.08
N PRO A 251 -4.43 -9.50 -26.15
CA PRO A 251 -5.87 -9.18 -26.07
C PRO A 251 -6.66 -10.00 -25.05
N GLU A 252 -6.32 -11.28 -24.89
CA GLU A 252 -6.95 -12.22 -23.94
C GLU A 252 -6.62 -11.92 -22.47
N ARG A 253 -5.52 -11.21 -22.21
CA ARG A 253 -5.11 -10.76 -20.86
C ARG A 253 -5.41 -9.28 -20.62
N GLN A 254 -5.91 -8.55 -21.61
CA GLN A 254 -6.18 -7.12 -21.50
C GLN A 254 -7.44 -6.85 -20.65
N LEU A 255 -7.27 -6.12 -19.54
CA LEU A 255 -8.36 -5.70 -18.66
C LEU A 255 -9.09 -4.47 -19.22
N LYS A 256 -10.39 -4.32 -18.91
CA LYS A 256 -11.17 -3.14 -19.31
C LYS A 256 -10.58 -1.85 -18.76
N SER A 257 -10.18 -1.86 -17.49
CA SER A 257 -9.51 -0.75 -16.79
C SER A 257 -8.24 -0.28 -17.51
N LEU A 258 -7.44 -1.21 -18.03
CA LEU A 258 -6.22 -0.90 -18.79
C LEU A 258 -6.52 -0.28 -20.15
N LYS A 259 -7.60 -0.70 -20.83
CA LYS A 259 -8.05 -0.07 -22.09
C LYS A 259 -8.49 1.38 -21.85
N ILE A 260 -9.29 1.62 -20.80
CA ILE A 260 -9.71 2.97 -20.40
C ILE A 260 -8.50 3.84 -20.07
N PHE A 261 -7.59 3.33 -19.23
CA PHE A 261 -6.36 4.02 -18.89
C PHE A 261 -5.51 4.33 -20.14
N GLY A 262 -5.42 3.37 -21.06
CA GLY A 262 -4.81 3.46 -22.38
C GLY A 262 -5.30 4.68 -23.17
N GLN A 263 -6.63 4.79 -23.32
CA GLN A 263 -7.30 5.85 -24.07
C GLN A 263 -7.25 7.22 -23.37
N LYS A 264 -7.38 7.24 -22.04
CA LYS A 264 -7.46 8.47 -21.24
C LYS A 264 -6.16 9.27 -21.22
N PHE A 265 -5.01 8.60 -21.25
CA PHE A 265 -3.70 9.24 -21.11
C PHE A 265 -2.83 9.06 -22.35
N SER A 266 -2.64 10.08 -23.17
CA SER A 266 -1.75 9.98 -24.32
C SER A 266 -0.27 9.88 -23.91
N ASP A 267 0.18 10.70 -22.96
CA ASP A 267 1.55 10.64 -22.43
C ASP A 267 1.66 9.65 -21.26
N LYS A 268 2.19 8.46 -21.52
CA LYS A 268 2.42 7.44 -20.48
C LYS A 268 3.65 7.72 -19.62
N LYS A 269 4.56 8.61 -20.04
CA LYS A 269 5.78 8.94 -19.28
C LYS A 269 5.46 9.62 -17.95
N MET A 270 4.29 10.26 -17.84
CA MET A 270 3.85 10.87 -16.59
C MET A 270 3.63 9.86 -15.44
N PHE A 271 3.53 8.57 -15.74
CA PHE A 271 3.38 7.50 -14.75
C PHE A 271 4.68 6.77 -14.43
N VAL A 272 5.77 7.11 -15.12
CA VAL A 272 7.07 6.49 -14.89
C VAL A 272 7.70 7.08 -13.64
N HIS A 273 8.06 6.21 -12.69
CA HIS A 273 8.69 6.62 -11.45
C HIS A 273 10.11 7.15 -11.70
N LYS A 274 10.34 8.44 -11.42
CA LYS A 274 11.64 9.11 -11.38
C LYS A 274 12.41 8.65 -10.13
N GLY A 275 13.41 7.80 -10.32
CA GLY A 275 14.25 7.25 -9.24
C GLY A 275 13.81 5.88 -8.73
N ASN A 276 14.13 5.56 -7.47
CA ASN A 276 13.88 4.23 -6.89
C ASN A 276 12.52 4.15 -6.19
N PHE A 277 11.69 3.19 -6.60
CA PHE A 277 10.40 2.89 -5.96
C PHE A 277 10.57 2.40 -4.52
N ILE A 278 11.50 1.47 -4.32
CA ILE A 278 12.00 1.04 -3.01
C ILE A 278 13.15 1.98 -2.62
N ARG A 279 12.82 3.01 -1.84
CA ARG A 279 13.72 4.14 -1.49
C ARG A 279 14.76 3.79 -0.41
N LYS A 280 14.43 4.03 0.86
CA LYS A 280 15.35 3.82 2.00
C LYS A 280 15.05 2.58 2.82
N GLY A 281 13.77 2.27 3.09
CA GLY A 281 13.39 1.10 3.88
C GLY A 281 13.91 1.11 5.33
N ILE A 282 14.02 2.31 5.92
CA ILE A 282 14.49 2.53 7.30
C ILE A 282 13.37 3.11 8.16
N LEU A 283 13.53 2.99 9.48
CA LEU A 283 12.69 3.62 10.49
C LEU A 283 13.33 4.94 10.93
N GLY A 284 12.52 5.94 11.27
CA GLY A 284 12.99 7.21 11.80
C GLY A 284 13.56 8.17 10.75
N ASP A 285 13.35 7.93 9.45
CA ASP A 285 13.82 8.85 8.40
C ASP A 285 13.14 10.21 8.54
N TYR A 286 11.95 10.26 9.14
CA TYR A 286 11.23 11.51 9.40
C TYR A 286 12.07 12.58 10.11
N LYS A 287 13.05 12.18 10.94
CA LYS A 287 13.97 13.09 11.65
C LYS A 287 14.79 13.96 10.69
N ASN A 288 14.97 13.51 9.45
CA ASN A 288 15.71 14.24 8.41
C ASN A 288 14.84 15.21 7.61
N HIS A 289 13.52 15.27 7.84
CA HIS A 289 12.59 16.06 7.03
C HIS A 289 11.69 16.99 7.84
N PHE A 290 11.23 16.54 9.01
CA PHE A 290 10.34 17.35 9.84
C PHE A 290 11.12 18.43 10.60
N SER A 291 10.71 19.68 10.45
CA SER A 291 11.08 20.75 11.39
C SER A 291 10.32 20.62 12.72
N PRO A 292 10.80 21.22 13.83
CA PRO A 292 10.08 21.22 15.11
C PRO A 292 8.63 21.74 15.01
N LYS A 293 8.40 22.79 14.20
CA LYS A 293 7.05 23.34 13.96
C LYS A 293 6.13 22.32 13.28
N GLN A 294 6.65 21.58 12.29
CA GLN A 294 5.90 20.55 11.58
C GLN A 294 5.62 19.33 12.47
N ILE A 295 6.57 18.95 13.33
CA ILE A 295 6.34 17.91 14.35
C ILE A 295 5.17 18.32 15.25
N GLN A 296 5.17 19.56 15.75
CA GLN A 296 4.07 20.04 16.59
C GLN A 296 2.72 20.04 15.86
N ARG A 297 2.71 20.41 14.57
CA ARG A 297 1.49 20.33 13.74
C ARG A 297 0.96 18.90 13.62
N MET A 298 1.83 17.94 13.33
CA MET A 298 1.48 16.51 13.27
C MET A 298 0.98 16.00 14.64
N LYS A 299 1.65 16.35 15.74
CA LYS A 299 1.22 15.98 17.12
C LYS A 299 -0.18 16.47 17.45
N ASN A 300 -0.45 17.75 17.17
CA ASN A 300 -1.76 18.35 17.40
C ASN A 300 -2.84 17.63 16.58
N TRP A 301 -2.52 17.27 15.33
CA TRP A 301 -3.43 16.52 14.48
C TRP A 301 -3.67 15.10 14.98
N ILE A 302 -2.61 14.36 15.32
CA ILE A 302 -2.69 13.02 15.93
C ILE A 302 -3.58 13.08 17.17
N THR A 303 -3.31 14.00 18.09
CA THR A 303 -4.07 14.17 19.33
C THR A 303 -5.55 14.43 19.02
N PHE A 304 -5.84 15.36 18.11
CA PHE A 304 -7.20 15.67 17.71
C PHE A 304 -7.95 14.47 17.10
N ARG A 305 -7.30 13.75 16.18
CA ARG A 305 -7.89 12.62 15.44
C ARG A 305 -8.05 11.37 16.29
N THR A 306 -7.14 11.16 17.24
CA THR A 306 -7.08 9.93 18.04
C THR A 306 -7.62 10.10 19.46
N LYS A 307 -8.14 11.28 19.85
CA LYS A 307 -8.63 11.59 21.21
C LYS A 307 -9.63 10.61 21.84
N ARG A 308 -10.26 9.72 21.05
CA ARG A 308 -11.21 8.70 21.50
C ARG A 308 -10.73 7.27 21.23
N SER A 309 -9.43 7.07 21.10
CA SER A 309 -8.83 5.79 20.76
C SER A 309 -7.47 5.61 21.42
N ASP A 310 -7.15 4.35 21.74
CA ASP A 310 -5.85 3.87 22.18
C ASP A 310 -4.91 3.53 21.00
N VAL A 311 -5.26 3.91 19.78
CA VAL A 311 -4.52 3.55 18.55
C VAL A 311 -3.03 3.91 18.62
N MET A 312 -2.67 5.01 19.30
CA MET A 312 -1.28 5.44 19.44
C MET A 312 -0.46 4.53 20.37
N ASN A 313 -1.10 3.70 21.20
CA ASN A 313 -0.41 2.68 22.00
C ASN A 313 0.27 1.62 21.12
N LEU A 314 -0.10 1.53 19.83
CA LEU A 314 0.60 0.70 18.86
C LEU A 314 2.09 1.03 18.74
N TRP A 315 2.54 2.20 19.17
CA TRP A 315 3.95 2.58 19.14
C TRP A 315 4.49 2.97 20.51
N SER A 316 3.89 2.47 21.58
CA SER A 316 4.36 2.71 22.96
C SER A 316 5.75 2.11 23.25
N ASP A 317 6.18 1.14 22.44
CA ASP A 317 7.50 0.48 22.50
C ASP A 317 8.56 1.14 21.60
N ILE A 318 8.22 2.22 20.89
CA ILE A 318 9.17 3.01 20.11
C ILE A 318 9.04 4.50 20.43
N GLU A 319 10.15 5.22 20.36
CA GLU A 319 10.15 6.65 20.62
C GLU A 319 9.66 7.42 19.37
N LEU A 320 8.37 7.76 19.37
CA LEU A 320 7.81 8.76 18.45
C LEU A 320 7.94 10.16 19.06
N PRO A 321 8.09 11.22 18.24
CA PRO A 321 8.34 12.58 18.70
C PRO A 321 7.32 13.08 19.70
#